data_AF-A0AA36A354-F1
#
_entry.id   AF-A0AA36A354-F1
#
_cell.length_a   1.000
_cell.length_b   1.000
_cell.length_c   1.000
_cell.angle_alpha   90.00
_cell.angle_beta   90.00
_cell.angle_gamma   90.00
#
_symmetry.space_group_name_H-M   'P 1'
#
loop_
_entity.id
_entity.type
_entity.pdbx_description
1 polymer ?
#
loop_
_entity_poly.entity_id
_entity_poly.type
_entity_poly.pdbx_seq_one_letter_code
_entity_poly.pdbx_strand_id
1 'polypeptide(L)'
;MEEQGSNTELYNKNKDRGETYSIVPTSAISGEGIPEMLLLLVQWAQKTMIEKLTYNSDIQCTVLEVKVIEDLGTIIDVVLVNGVLHEGDEIVVYGFQGSIHTTIRSLLTSHLMKELRVKTQDGGDVKGEVSPRDIVYTQAAGGEEDPNIFHMLDLRYE
;
A
#
# COMPACT_ATOMS: atom_id res chain seq x y z
N MET A 1 23.32 -1.25 17.92
CA MET A 1 23.23 -0.26 16.82
C MET A 1 24.56 0.43 16.59
N GLU A 2 25.21 0.92 17.64
CA GLU A 2 26.59 1.45 17.55
C GLU A 2 27.61 0.37 17.10
N GLU A 3 27.43 -0.88 17.56
CA GLU A 3 28.19 -2.04 17.08
C GLU A 3 27.96 -2.35 15.59
N GLN A 4 26.86 -1.87 15.00
CA GLN A 4 26.58 -1.96 13.56
C GLN A 4 26.95 -0.68 12.81
N GLY A 5 27.74 0.22 13.42
CA GLY A 5 28.24 1.44 12.80
C GLY A 5 27.18 2.53 12.57
N SER A 6 26.00 2.40 13.18
CA SER A 6 24.92 3.38 13.05
C SER A 6 24.86 4.29 14.27
N ASN A 7 24.97 5.60 14.04
CA ASN A 7 24.84 6.62 15.09
C ASN A 7 23.38 6.69 15.55
N THR A 8 23.16 6.70 16.86
CA THR A 8 21.81 6.79 17.43
C THR A 8 21.76 7.76 18.60
N GLU A 9 20.67 8.51 18.70
CA GLU A 9 20.45 9.43 19.82
C GLU A 9 18.95 9.53 20.14
N LEU A 10 18.61 9.91 21.37
CA LEU A 10 17.23 10.16 21.78
C LEU A 10 16.62 11.27 20.91
N TYR A 11 15.36 11.10 20.47
CA TYR A 11 14.72 11.98 19.46
C TYR A 11 14.73 13.49 19.81
N ASN A 12 14.75 13.82 21.11
CA ASN A 12 14.75 15.18 21.64
C ASN A 12 16.15 15.79 21.76
N LYS A 13 17.20 14.97 21.73
CA LYS A 13 18.61 15.41 21.76
C LYS A 13 19.24 15.41 20.37
N ASN A 14 18.73 14.57 19.47
CA ASN A 14 19.20 14.44 18.10
C ASN A 14 18.99 15.72 17.28
N LYS A 15 20.11 16.41 16.99
CA LYS A 15 20.16 17.61 16.16
C LYS A 15 20.42 17.30 14.68
N ASP A 16 21.04 16.16 14.39
CA ASP A 16 21.37 15.72 13.03
C ASP A 16 20.62 14.43 12.68
N ARG A 17 19.36 14.61 12.29
CA ARG A 17 18.46 13.51 11.93
C ARG A 17 18.75 12.90 10.55
N GLY A 18 19.70 13.46 9.79
CA GLY A 18 20.10 12.92 8.48
C GLY A 18 21.10 11.78 8.61
N GLU A 19 22.03 11.89 9.56
CA GLU A 19 23.11 10.93 9.78
C GLU A 19 22.97 10.14 11.10
N THR A 20 22.14 10.62 12.03
CA THR A 20 21.89 9.97 13.33
C THR A 20 20.43 9.53 13.43
N TYR A 21 20.19 8.26 13.78
CA TYR A 21 18.85 7.74 14.00
C TYR A 21 18.27 8.24 15.32
N SER A 22 17.02 8.69 15.28
CA SER A 22 16.28 9.13 16.47
C SER A 22 15.58 7.96 17.15
N ILE A 23 15.86 7.75 18.44
CA ILE A 23 15.19 6.75 19.27
C ILE A 23 14.03 7.40 20.03
N VAL A 24 12.83 6.82 19.93
CA VAL A 24 11.65 7.20 20.73
C VAL A 24 11.30 6.02 21.64
N PRO A 25 11.44 6.15 22.97
CA PRO A 25 10.96 5.12 23.89
C PRO A 25 9.44 5.14 23.92
N THR A 26 8.82 3.99 23.69
CA THR A 26 7.35 3.85 23.63
C THR A 26 6.86 2.66 24.43
N SER A 27 5.65 2.74 24.98
CA SER A 27 4.92 1.62 25.57
C SER A 27 3.59 1.41 24.84
N ALA A 28 3.44 0.26 24.19
CA ALA A 28 2.19 -0.08 23.49
C ALA A 28 1.01 -0.35 24.45
N ILE A 29 1.29 -0.69 25.72
CA ILE A 29 0.25 -1.01 26.71
C ILE A 29 -0.32 0.27 27.34
N SER A 30 0.57 1.19 27.77
CA SER A 30 0.15 2.45 28.39
C SER A 30 -0.07 3.58 27.37
N GLY A 31 0.47 3.44 26.15
CA GLY A 31 0.40 4.47 25.11
C GLY A 31 1.45 5.58 25.23
N GLU A 32 2.33 5.52 26.22
CA GLU A 32 3.40 6.50 26.41
C GLU A 32 4.36 6.49 25.21
N GLY A 33 4.79 7.67 24.76
CA GLY A 33 5.71 7.82 23.63
C GLY A 33 5.07 7.70 22.25
N ILE A 34 3.82 7.23 22.13
CA ILE A 34 3.12 7.16 20.83
C ILE A 34 2.92 8.56 20.23
N PRO A 35 2.46 9.59 20.97
CA PRO A 35 2.34 10.95 20.44
C PRO A 35 3.68 11.50 19.94
N GLU A 36 4.76 11.26 20.68
CA GLU A 36 6.13 11.68 20.33
C GLU A 36 6.63 10.97 19.07
N MET A 37 6.35 9.66 18.95
CA MET A 37 6.68 8.88 17.77
C MET A 37 5.95 9.40 16.54
N LEU A 38 4.63 9.64 16.64
CA LEU A 38 3.82 10.18 15.56
C LEU A 38 4.28 11.59 15.15
N LEU A 39 4.58 12.44 16.12
CA LEU A 39 5.11 13.78 15.87
C LEU A 39 6.43 13.72 15.10
N LEU A 40 7.36 12.87 15.52
CA LEU A 40 8.64 12.69 14.85
C LEU A 40 8.46 12.23 13.40
N LEU A 41 7.56 11.27 13.16
CA LEU A 41 7.24 10.77 11.82
C LEU A 41 6.69 11.89 10.92
N VAL A 42 5.72 12.67 11.41
CA VAL A 42 5.14 13.78 10.63
C VAL A 42 6.20 14.83 10.31
N GLN A 43 7.00 15.24 11.30
CA GLN A 43 8.08 16.20 11.09
C GLN A 43 9.09 15.72 10.06
N TRP A 44 9.45 14.44 10.11
CA TRP A 44 10.42 13.88 9.18
C TRP A 44 9.85 13.77 7.77
N ALA A 45 8.63 13.26 7.63
CA ALA A 45 7.92 13.17 6.36
C ALA A 45 7.80 14.53 5.68
N GLN A 46 7.40 15.57 6.43
CA GLN A 46 7.30 16.93 5.91
C GLN A 46 8.65 17.52 5.49
N LYS A 47 9.75 17.11 6.11
CA LYS A 47 11.09 17.64 5.78
C LYS A 47 11.73 16.92 4.61
N THR A 48 11.58 15.61 4.50
CA THR A 48 12.37 14.77 3.58
C THR A 48 11.57 14.10 2.47
N MET A 49 10.24 13.99 2.61
CA MET A 49 9.40 13.21 1.69
C MET A 49 8.44 14.07 0.86
N ILE A 50 8.60 15.39 0.82
CA ILE A 50 7.71 16.30 0.05
C ILE A 50 7.56 15.84 -1.41
N GLU A 51 8.68 15.59 -2.08
CA GLU A 51 8.68 15.18 -3.49
C GLU A 51 8.01 13.82 -3.69
N LYS A 52 8.20 12.88 -2.75
CA LYS A 52 7.62 11.54 -2.80
C LYS A 52 6.13 11.50 -2.44
N LEU A 53 5.65 12.48 -1.67
CA LEU A 53 4.25 12.62 -1.26
C LEU A 53 3.46 13.56 -2.17
N THR A 54 4.11 14.20 -3.14
CA THR A 54 3.44 15.05 -4.13
C THR A 54 2.63 14.16 -5.07
N TYR A 55 1.33 14.44 -5.18
CA TYR A 55 0.43 13.66 -6.01
C TYR A 55 0.83 13.71 -7.49
N ASN A 56 0.85 12.54 -8.12
CA ASN A 56 0.93 12.38 -9.57
C ASN A 56 -0.37 11.71 -10.08
N SER A 57 -0.85 12.14 -11.24
CA SER A 57 -1.95 11.51 -11.95
C SER A 57 -1.60 10.13 -12.53
N ASP A 58 -0.32 9.86 -12.77
CA ASP A 58 0.15 8.57 -13.25
C ASP A 58 -0.12 7.49 -12.20
N ILE A 59 -0.75 6.40 -12.62
CA ILE A 59 -1.06 5.29 -11.71
C ILE A 59 0.23 4.61 -11.28
N GLN A 60 0.44 4.57 -9.97
CA GLN A 60 1.52 3.81 -9.34
C GLN A 60 0.90 2.90 -8.30
N CYS A 61 0.98 1.60 -8.53
CA CYS A 61 0.28 0.63 -7.72
C CYS A 61 1.08 -0.67 -7.64
N THR A 62 1.19 -1.22 -6.44
CA THR A 62 1.97 -2.42 -6.14
C THR A 62 1.06 -3.49 -5.57
N VAL A 63 1.18 -4.71 -6.09
CA VAL A 63 0.45 -5.88 -5.59
C VAL A 63 1.06 -6.36 -4.27
N LEU A 64 0.24 -6.53 -3.24
CA LEU A 64 0.62 -7.13 -1.97
C LEU A 64 0.35 -8.62 -1.93
N GLU A 65 -0.87 -9.02 -2.28
CA GLU A 65 -1.32 -10.41 -2.13
C GLU A 65 -2.36 -10.75 -3.19
N VAL A 66 -2.38 -12.02 -3.59
CA VAL A 66 -3.40 -12.57 -4.48
C VAL A 66 -4.14 -13.69 -3.74
N LYS A 67 -5.45 -13.52 -3.56
CA LYS A 67 -6.33 -14.44 -2.81
C LYS A 67 -7.38 -15.01 -3.74
N VAL A 68 -7.78 -16.26 -3.52
CA VAL A 68 -9.00 -16.81 -4.12
C VAL A 68 -10.05 -16.93 -3.04
N ILE A 69 -11.17 -16.26 -3.21
CA ILE A 69 -12.33 -16.28 -2.31
C ILE A 69 -13.50 -16.94 -3.04
N GLU A 70 -14.23 -17.80 -2.32
CA GLU A 70 -15.48 -18.38 -2.83
C GLU A 70 -16.47 -17.25 -3.16
N ASP A 71 -17.22 -17.39 -4.26
CA ASP A 71 -18.15 -16.41 -4.84
C ASP A 71 -17.54 -15.10 -5.40
N LEU A 72 -16.43 -14.61 -4.85
CA LEU A 72 -15.71 -13.41 -5.33
C LEU A 72 -14.50 -13.74 -6.22
N GLY A 73 -14.29 -15.01 -6.58
CA GLY A 73 -13.15 -15.43 -7.40
C GLY A 73 -11.81 -14.94 -6.87
N THR A 74 -10.92 -14.47 -7.76
CA THR A 74 -9.58 -14.05 -7.34
C THR A 74 -9.54 -12.56 -7.03
N ILE A 75 -8.98 -12.16 -5.89
CA ILE A 75 -8.82 -10.80 -5.37
C ILE A 75 -7.33 -10.44 -5.29
N ILE A 76 -6.96 -9.22 -5.69
CA ILE A 76 -5.59 -8.71 -5.62
C ILE A 76 -5.61 -7.56 -4.61
N ASP A 77 -4.97 -7.76 -3.48
CA ASP A 77 -4.71 -6.67 -2.55
C ASP A 77 -3.59 -5.81 -3.13
N VAL A 78 -3.82 -4.51 -3.26
CA VAL A 78 -2.84 -3.56 -3.78
C VAL A 78 -2.63 -2.36 -2.86
N VAL A 79 -1.44 -1.78 -2.95
CA VAL A 79 -1.15 -0.43 -2.48
C VAL A 79 -1.13 0.50 -3.68
N LEU A 80 -2.14 1.35 -3.80
CA LEU A 80 -2.15 2.47 -4.73
C LEU A 80 -1.41 3.66 -4.09
N VAL A 81 -0.35 4.13 -4.74
CA VAL A 81 0.50 5.25 -4.28
C VAL A 81 0.11 6.55 -4.98
N ASN A 82 -0.15 6.49 -6.30
CA ASN A 82 -0.53 7.63 -7.13
C ASN A 82 -1.59 7.22 -8.16
N GLY A 83 -2.29 8.21 -8.71
CA GLY A 83 -3.40 8.03 -9.65
C GLY A 83 -4.71 7.59 -9.01
N VAL A 84 -5.67 7.21 -9.86
CA VAL A 84 -7.03 6.80 -9.46
C VAL A 84 -7.44 5.60 -10.30
N LEU A 85 -8.05 4.60 -9.69
CA LEU A 85 -8.58 3.42 -10.36
C LEU A 85 -10.10 3.41 -10.25
N HIS A 86 -10.77 3.01 -11.32
CA HIS A 86 -12.22 2.94 -11.43
C HIS A 86 -12.68 1.54 -11.79
N GLU A 87 -13.92 1.23 -11.42
CA GLU A 87 -14.59 0.05 -11.94
C GLU A 87 -14.73 0.16 -13.46
N GLY A 88 -14.37 -0.90 -14.19
CA GLY A 88 -14.33 -0.91 -15.64
C GLY A 88 -12.96 -0.60 -16.25
N ASP A 89 -11.96 -0.17 -15.47
CA ASP A 89 -10.61 0.06 -16.00
C ASP A 89 -9.94 -1.25 -16.44
N GLU A 90 -9.26 -1.23 -17.58
CA GLU A 90 -8.42 -2.34 -18.05
C GLU A 90 -7.03 -2.27 -17.41
N ILE A 91 -6.60 -3.39 -16.84
CA ILE A 91 -5.33 -3.52 -16.13
C ILE A 91 -4.53 -4.72 -16.65
N VAL A 92 -3.21 -4.63 -16.51
CA VAL A 92 -2.30 -5.73 -16.76
C VAL A 92 -1.56 -6.09 -15.48
N VAL A 93 -1.68 -7.36 -15.09
CA VAL A 93 -1.02 -7.92 -13.92
C VAL A 93 0.00 -8.93 -14.41
N TYR A 94 1.28 -8.74 -14.08
CA TYR A 94 2.28 -9.77 -14.35
C TYR A 94 2.12 -10.90 -13.34
N GLY A 95 2.33 -12.15 -13.75
CA GLY A 95 2.34 -13.32 -12.89
C GLY A 95 3.43 -14.31 -13.31
N PHE A 96 3.59 -15.40 -12.56
CA PHE A 96 4.62 -16.41 -12.84
C PHE A 96 4.47 -17.08 -14.22
N GLN A 97 3.27 -17.08 -14.79
CA GLN A 97 2.94 -17.73 -16.07
C GLN A 97 2.85 -16.71 -17.23
N GLY A 98 3.14 -15.42 -17.00
CA GLY A 98 2.98 -14.35 -17.98
C GLY A 98 2.10 -13.20 -17.49
N SER A 99 1.85 -12.22 -18.36
CA SER A 99 0.90 -11.14 -18.08
C SER A 99 -0.55 -11.62 -18.17
N ILE A 100 -1.40 -11.06 -17.32
CA ILE A 100 -2.83 -11.29 -17.27
C ILE A 100 -3.48 -9.94 -17.56
N HIS A 101 -4.15 -9.85 -18.71
CA HIS A 101 -4.95 -8.69 -19.09
C HIS A 101 -6.37 -8.89 -18.56
N THR A 102 -6.89 -7.92 -17.83
CA THR A 102 -8.22 -8.04 -17.20
C THR A 102 -8.85 -6.68 -16.94
N THR A 103 -10.10 -6.68 -16.47
CA THR A 103 -10.87 -5.47 -16.19
C THR A 103 -11.27 -5.45 -14.72
N ILE A 104 -11.17 -4.28 -14.07
CA ILE A 104 -11.60 -4.09 -12.69
C ILE A 104 -13.12 -4.25 -12.61
N ARG A 105 -13.61 -5.21 -11.83
CA ARG A 105 -15.05 -5.44 -11.68
C ARG A 105 -15.66 -4.67 -10.53
N SER A 106 -14.93 -4.59 -9.42
CA SER A 106 -15.40 -3.88 -8.24
C SER A 106 -14.24 -3.42 -7.38
N LEU A 107 -14.35 -2.26 -6.78
CA LEU A 107 -13.35 -1.77 -5.83
C LEU A 107 -13.89 -1.94 -4.41
N LEU A 108 -13.22 -2.77 -3.61
CA LEU A 108 -13.58 -2.95 -2.20
C LEU A 108 -12.66 -2.08 -1.35
N THR A 109 -13.14 -1.61 -0.21
CA THR A 109 -12.29 -1.02 0.83
C THR A 109 -12.58 -1.72 2.13
N SER A 110 -11.53 -2.11 2.86
CA SER A 110 -11.72 -2.61 4.22
C SER A 110 -12.44 -1.59 5.11
N HIS A 111 -13.30 -2.08 6.00
CA HIS A 111 -14.02 -1.22 6.94
C HIS A 111 -13.03 -0.45 7.82
N LEU A 112 -13.32 0.84 8.05
CA LEU A 112 -12.36 1.84 8.52
C LEU A 112 -11.59 1.50 9.82
N MET A 113 -12.00 0.51 10.62
CA MET A 113 -11.38 0.17 11.91
C MET A 113 -11.43 -1.35 12.26
N LYS A 114 -11.24 -2.28 11.31
CA LYS A 114 -10.99 -3.70 11.65
C LYS A 114 -9.56 -4.09 11.28
N GLU A 115 -8.70 -4.04 12.30
CA GLU A 115 -7.27 -4.33 12.24
C GLU A 115 -6.97 -5.80 11.88
N LEU A 116 -5.89 -5.95 11.11
CA LEU A 116 -5.02 -7.08 10.68
C LEU A 116 -4.96 -8.42 11.46
N ARG A 117 -5.78 -8.68 12.48
CA ARG A 117 -5.74 -9.91 13.29
C ARG A 117 -7.04 -10.70 13.29
N VAL A 118 -8.12 -10.15 12.78
CA VAL A 118 -9.38 -10.88 12.65
C VAL A 118 -9.45 -11.43 11.23
N LYS A 119 -9.35 -12.77 11.08
CA LYS A 119 -9.79 -13.46 9.85
C LYS A 119 -11.27 -13.16 9.69
N THR A 120 -11.57 -12.10 8.96
CA THR A 120 -12.94 -11.68 8.70
C THR A 120 -13.30 -12.19 7.31
N GLN A 121 -14.21 -13.16 7.26
CA GLN A 121 -14.84 -13.63 6.03
C GLN A 121 -15.95 -12.65 5.64
N ASP A 122 -15.63 -11.39 5.33
CA ASP A 122 -16.67 -10.44 4.93
C ASP A 122 -16.17 -9.61 3.75
N GLY A 123 -16.85 -9.75 2.61
CA GLY A 123 -16.67 -8.90 1.45
C GLY A 123 -16.90 -7.44 1.84
N GLY A 124 -15.90 -6.60 1.58
CA GLY A 124 -15.99 -5.16 1.82
C GLY A 124 -17.16 -4.51 1.06
N ASP A 125 -17.54 -3.30 1.50
CA ASP A 125 -18.55 -2.52 0.81
C ASP A 125 -18.02 -2.03 -0.55
N VAL A 126 -18.84 -2.12 -1.60
CA VAL A 126 -18.51 -1.66 -2.97
C VAL A 126 -18.52 -0.13 -3.00
N LYS A 127 -17.44 0.48 -3.48
CA LYS A 127 -17.37 1.93 -3.72
C LYS A 127 -17.09 2.22 -5.19
N GLY A 128 -17.83 3.15 -5.78
CA GLY A 128 -17.65 3.58 -7.18
C GLY A 128 -16.38 4.41 -7.46
N GLU A 129 -15.64 4.78 -6.43
CA GLU A 129 -14.34 5.48 -6.52
C GLU A 129 -13.57 5.23 -5.21
N VAL A 130 -12.30 4.80 -5.30
CA VAL A 130 -11.46 4.57 -4.12
C VAL A 130 -10.14 5.33 -4.21
N SER A 131 -9.90 6.13 -3.18
CA SER A 131 -8.58 6.59 -2.75
C SER A 131 -7.96 5.49 -1.86
N PRO A 132 -6.63 5.40 -1.75
CA PRO A 132 -5.92 4.13 -1.69
C PRO A 132 -6.27 3.28 -0.47
N ARG A 133 -6.93 2.14 -0.74
CA ARG A 133 -6.60 0.79 -0.24
C ARG A 133 -7.68 -0.19 -0.68
N ASP A 134 -7.21 -1.26 -1.31
CA ASP A 134 -7.91 -2.47 -1.74
C ASP A 134 -8.62 -2.37 -3.12
N ILE A 135 -8.43 -3.38 -3.98
CA ILE A 135 -9.04 -3.55 -5.32
C ILE A 135 -9.52 -5.00 -5.43
N VAL A 136 -10.69 -5.24 -5.99
CA VAL A 136 -11.17 -6.60 -6.26
C VAL A 136 -11.28 -6.84 -7.76
N TYR A 137 -10.79 -8.00 -8.19
CA TYR A 137 -11.00 -8.48 -9.54
C TYR A 137 -11.80 -9.77 -9.50
N THR A 138 -12.20 -10.27 -10.66
CA THR A 138 -12.68 -11.64 -10.83
C THR A 138 -12.28 -12.09 -12.24
N GLN A 139 -11.77 -13.33 -12.36
CA GLN A 139 -11.71 -14.35 -13.46
C GLN A 139 -11.67 -13.92 -14.96
N ALA A 140 -11.06 -14.61 -15.94
CA ALA A 140 -10.17 -15.79 -16.07
C ALA A 140 -9.06 -15.41 -17.08
N ALA A 141 -7.91 -16.11 -17.03
CA ALA A 141 -6.83 -15.93 -17.99
C ALA A 141 -7.27 -16.36 -19.41
N GLY A 142 -7.74 -15.40 -20.20
CA GLY A 142 -7.81 -15.51 -21.65
C GLY A 142 -6.54 -14.90 -22.23
N GLY A 143 -5.68 -15.73 -22.83
CA GLY A 143 -4.54 -15.23 -23.58
C GLY A 143 -4.97 -14.83 -24.99
N GLU A 144 -4.82 -13.55 -25.33
CA GLU A 144 -4.46 -13.07 -26.66
C GLU A 144 -4.12 -11.57 -26.65
N GLU A 145 -3.40 -11.14 -27.69
CA GLU A 145 -2.47 -10.02 -27.77
C GLU A 145 -3.02 -8.59 -27.61
N ASP A 146 -2.21 -7.76 -26.96
CA ASP A 146 -2.08 -6.28 -26.97
C ASP A 146 -3.31 -5.42 -27.33
N PRO A 147 -4.08 -4.95 -26.32
CA PRO A 147 -4.76 -3.66 -26.37
C PRO A 147 -3.95 -2.58 -25.63
N ASN A 148 -4.23 -1.31 -25.94
CA ASN A 148 -3.56 -0.14 -25.37
C ASN A 148 -3.42 -0.25 -23.85
N ILE A 149 -2.18 -0.39 -23.37
CA ILE A 149 -1.83 -0.53 -21.96
C ILE A 149 -2.10 0.81 -21.28
N PHE A 150 -3.11 0.88 -20.41
CA PHE A 150 -3.35 2.09 -19.62
C PHE A 150 -2.63 2.05 -18.28
N HIS A 151 -2.65 0.91 -17.56
CA HIS A 151 -2.02 0.82 -16.23
C HIS A 151 -1.32 -0.53 -15.99
N MET A 152 -0.02 -0.47 -15.72
CA MET A 152 0.85 -1.63 -15.45
C MET A 152 1.02 -1.82 -13.95
N LEU A 153 0.60 -2.97 -13.42
CA LEU A 153 0.77 -3.32 -12.01
C LEU A 153 2.06 -4.12 -11.83
N ASP A 154 3.01 -3.56 -11.08
CA ASP A 154 4.31 -4.19 -10.83
C ASP A 154 4.21 -5.15 -9.64
N LEU A 155 4.70 -6.39 -9.83
CA LEU A 155 4.79 -7.44 -8.81
C LEU A 155 6.04 -7.34 -7.93
N ARG A 156 6.87 -6.30 -8.09
CA ARG A 156 8.11 -6.17 -7.32
C ARG A 156 7.84 -6.05 -5.82
N TYR A 157 8.07 -7.15 -5.12
CA TYR A 157 8.62 -7.16 -3.77
C TYR A 157 10.09 -6.69 -3.89
N GLU A 158 10.38 -5.49 -3.41
CA GLU A 158 11.74 -5.13 -2.97
C GLU A 158 11.89 -5.40 -1.47
#